data_AF-A0A920CMD6-F1
#
_entry.id   AF-A0A920CMD6-F1
#
_cell.length_a   1.000
_cell.length_b   1.000
_cell.length_c   1.000
_cell.angle_alpha   90.00
_cell.angle_beta   90.00
_cell.angle_gamma   90.00
#
_symmetry.space_group_name_H-M   'P 1'
#
loop_
_entity.id
_entity.type
_entity.pdbx_description
1 polymer ?
#
loop_
_entity_poly.entity_id
_entity_poly.type
_entity_poly.pdbx_seq_one_letter_code
_entity_poly.pdbx_strand_id
1 'polypeptide(L)'
;MKTIQEVIDNYSKYATLLDDRFGVRFAEFLSAEQIPLIGFSLKEGAAHEPIPFTRENVLAQLEKDVRFGMEKARDLRGISSELMFYVVRSWNKVLEEGLEDFSIYGSYGMPLFRETAKKYGWEI
;
A
#
# COMPACT_ATOMS: atom_id res chain seq x y z
N MET A 1 11.17 2.21 9.15
CA MET A 1 10.23 1.21 8.64
C MET A 1 9.76 0.35 9.79
N LYS A 2 8.45 0.24 9.92
CA LYS A 2 7.77 -0.60 10.89
C LYS A 2 8.12 -2.07 10.67
N THR A 3 8.13 -2.83 11.75
CA THR A 3 8.19 -4.29 11.67
C THR A 3 6.88 -4.84 11.12
N ILE A 4 6.93 -6.04 10.53
CA ILE A 4 5.73 -6.71 10.01
C ILE A 4 4.69 -6.91 11.12
N GLN A 5 5.14 -7.24 12.34
CA GLN A 5 4.26 -7.45 13.49
C GLN A 5 3.57 -6.17 13.94
N GLU A 6 4.26 -5.03 13.96
CA GLU A 6 3.64 -3.74 14.30
C GLU A 6 2.53 -3.35 13.31
N VAL A 7 2.69 -3.68 12.03
CA VAL A 7 1.66 -3.44 11.01
C VAL A 7 0.46 -4.36 11.24
N ILE A 8 0.68 -5.64 11.53
CA ILE A 8 -0.39 -6.61 11.85
C ILE A 8 -1.16 -6.18 13.12
N ASP A 9 -0.46 -5.88 14.21
CA ASP A 9 -1.06 -5.52 15.50
C ASP A 9 -1.88 -4.22 15.42
N ASN A 10 -1.58 -3.37 14.44
CA ASN A 10 -2.24 -2.08 14.23
C ASN A 10 -2.97 -2.00 12.89
N TYR A 11 -3.34 -3.14 12.30
CA TYR A 11 -3.77 -3.24 10.91
C TYR A 11 -4.93 -2.30 10.52
N SER A 12 -5.88 -2.07 11.43
CA SER A 12 -7.01 -1.14 11.24
C SER A 12 -6.59 0.29 10.92
N LYS A 13 -5.35 0.68 11.22
CA LYS A 13 -4.78 2.00 10.92
C LYS A 13 -4.17 2.11 9.51
N TYR A 14 -4.19 1.02 8.72
CA TYR A 14 -3.63 0.93 7.37
C TYR A 14 -4.66 0.50 6.33
N ALA A 15 -5.67 -0.28 6.73
CA ALA A 15 -6.73 -0.78 5.86
C ALA A 15 -7.40 0.35 5.07
N THR A 16 -7.70 0.10 3.80
CA THR A 16 -8.45 1.05 2.97
C THR A 16 -9.96 0.80 3.07
N LEU A 17 -10.75 1.86 3.03
CA LEU A 17 -12.22 1.80 3.13
C LEU A 17 -12.84 1.13 1.87
N LEU A 18 -14.02 0.52 2.01
CA LEU A 18 -14.84 -0.13 0.95
C LEU A 18 -14.24 -1.39 0.29
N ASP A 19 -12.95 -1.36 -0.02
CA ASP A 19 -12.18 -2.42 -0.64
C ASP A 19 -10.77 -2.30 -0.09
N ASP A 20 -10.36 -3.25 0.76
CA ASP A 20 -9.08 -3.19 1.48
C ASP A 20 -7.91 -3.56 0.57
N ARG A 21 -7.64 -2.66 -0.37
CA ARG A 21 -6.58 -2.76 -1.35
C ARG A 21 -5.24 -2.85 -0.67
N PHE A 22 -5.01 -2.10 0.41
CA PHE A 22 -3.75 -2.21 1.15
C PHE A 22 -3.57 -3.65 1.66
N GLY A 23 -4.60 -4.24 2.26
CA GLY A 23 -4.58 -5.62 2.74
C GLY A 23 -4.22 -6.64 1.69
N VAL A 24 -4.80 -6.52 0.49
CA VAL A 24 -4.46 -7.40 -0.63
C VAL A 24 -2.96 -7.36 -0.95
N ARG A 25 -2.31 -6.18 -0.90
CA ARG A 25 -0.87 -6.08 -1.19
C ARG A 25 -0.03 -6.48 0.02
N PHE A 26 -0.48 -6.15 1.23
CA PHE A 26 0.23 -6.50 2.45
C PHE A 26 0.22 -8.02 2.69
N ALA A 27 -0.85 -8.71 2.34
CA ALA A 27 -0.98 -10.17 2.43
C ALA A 27 0.10 -10.93 1.65
N GLU A 28 0.63 -10.36 0.56
CA GLU A 28 1.74 -10.95 -0.21
C GLU A 28 3.02 -11.07 0.62
N PHE A 29 3.18 -10.27 1.68
CA PHE A 29 4.32 -10.34 2.60
C PHE A 29 4.09 -11.23 3.82
N LEU A 30 2.85 -11.66 4.04
CA LEU A 30 2.45 -12.40 5.23
C LEU A 30 2.55 -13.90 5.00
N SER A 31 3.00 -14.64 6.01
CA SER A 31 2.86 -16.11 5.97
C SER A 31 1.37 -16.52 5.94
N ALA A 32 1.10 -17.76 5.56
CA ALA A 32 -0.26 -18.31 5.57
C ALA A 32 -0.93 -18.21 6.96
N GLU A 33 -0.14 -18.27 8.03
CA GLU A 33 -0.60 -18.14 9.43
C GLU A 33 -0.88 -16.68 9.82
N GLN A 34 -0.20 -15.72 9.19
CA GLN A 34 -0.36 -14.29 9.46
C GLN A 34 -1.51 -13.66 8.68
N ILE A 35 -1.84 -14.15 7.48
CA ILE A 35 -2.93 -13.63 6.64
C ILE A 35 -4.28 -13.54 7.40
N PRO A 36 -4.70 -14.56 8.18
CA PRO A 36 -5.92 -14.48 8.98
C PRO A 36 -5.92 -13.37 10.03
N LEU A 37 -4.75 -12.93 10.52
CA LEU A 37 -4.65 -11.91 11.56
C LEU A 37 -5.13 -10.53 11.08
N ILE A 38 -5.14 -10.31 9.76
CA ILE A 38 -5.64 -9.08 9.14
C ILE A 38 -7.04 -9.25 8.51
N GLY A 39 -7.71 -10.38 8.75
CA GLY A 39 -9.07 -10.64 8.26
C GLY A 39 -9.15 -11.19 6.83
N PHE A 40 -8.02 -11.60 6.25
CA PHE A 40 -7.96 -12.22 4.93
C PHE A 40 -7.86 -13.74 5.05
N SER A 41 -8.13 -14.45 3.95
CA SER A 41 -7.94 -15.90 3.86
C SER A 41 -7.38 -16.28 2.51
N LEU A 42 -6.54 -17.31 2.51
CA LEU A 42 -6.09 -17.94 1.28
C LEU A 42 -7.22 -18.78 0.70
N LYS A 43 -7.29 -18.85 -0.62
CA LYS A 43 -8.17 -19.81 -1.29
C LYS A 43 -7.66 -21.23 -1.00
N GLU A 44 -8.59 -22.16 -0.83
CA GLU A 44 -8.26 -23.55 -0.60
C GLU A 44 -7.37 -24.09 -1.74
N GLY A 45 -6.27 -24.76 -1.38
CA GLY A 45 -5.30 -25.31 -2.33
C GLY A 45 -4.39 -24.28 -3.01
N ALA A 46 -4.45 -22.99 -2.65
CA ALA A 46 -3.52 -21.99 -3.16
C ALA A 46 -2.12 -22.19 -2.55
N ALA A 47 -1.11 -22.33 -3.41
CA ALA A 47 0.27 -22.18 -2.99
C ALA A 47 0.52 -20.69 -2.69
N HIS A 48 1.02 -20.41 -1.48
CA HIS A 48 1.36 -19.05 -1.05
C HIS A 48 2.77 -19.04 -0.49
N GLU A 49 3.65 -18.27 -1.13
CA GLU A 49 5.01 -18.03 -0.66
C GLU A 49 5.14 -16.54 -0.34
N PRO A 50 5.40 -16.17 0.93
CA PRO A 50 5.48 -14.76 1.30
C PRO A 50 6.71 -14.09 0.69
N ILE A 51 6.50 -12.89 0.14
CA ILE A 51 7.58 -11.99 -0.23
C ILE A 51 8.29 -11.54 1.06
N PRO A 52 9.64 -11.60 1.14
CA PRO A 52 10.36 -11.11 2.31
C PRO A 52 10.02 -9.65 2.61
N PHE A 53 9.61 -9.36 3.85
CA PHE A 53 9.26 -8.01 4.28
C PHE A 53 10.50 -7.15 4.55
N THR A 54 11.20 -6.79 3.47
CA THR A 54 12.34 -5.87 3.49
C THR A 54 11.96 -4.51 2.92
N ARG A 55 12.76 -3.50 3.23
CA ARG A 55 12.58 -2.14 2.71
C ARG A 55 12.53 -2.12 1.19
N GLU A 56 13.41 -2.88 0.54
CA GLU A 56 13.53 -2.96 -0.93
C GLU A 56 12.25 -3.51 -1.55
N ASN A 57 11.68 -4.57 -0.98
CA ASN A 57 10.45 -5.17 -1.49
C ASN A 57 9.23 -4.28 -1.22
N VAL A 58 9.18 -3.59 -0.07
CA VAL A 58 8.13 -2.60 0.21
C VAL A 58 8.21 -1.43 -0.78
N LEU A 59 9.41 -0.93 -1.10
CA LEU A 59 9.58 0.11 -2.11
C LEU A 59 9.18 -0.36 -3.50
N ALA A 60 9.51 -1.60 -3.88
CA ALA A 60 9.11 -2.16 -5.16
C ALA A 60 7.57 -2.28 -5.26
N GLN A 61 6.89 -2.64 -4.18
CA GLN A 61 5.42 -2.66 -4.14
C GLN A 61 4.84 -1.24 -4.20
N LEU A 62 5.39 -0.31 -3.41
CA LEU A 62 4.96 1.09 -3.40
C LEU A 62 5.12 1.75 -4.77
N GLU A 63 6.21 1.50 -5.50
CA GLU A 63 6.41 2.03 -6.84
C GLU A 63 5.30 1.58 -7.80
N LYS A 64 4.95 0.27 -7.77
CA LYS A 64 3.84 -0.27 -8.56
C LYS A 64 2.51 0.39 -8.20
N ASP A 65 2.24 0.55 -6.90
CA ASP A 65 1.01 1.18 -6.42
C ASP A 65 0.93 2.67 -6.76
N VAL A 66 2.06 3.39 -6.75
CA VAL A 66 2.15 4.78 -7.20
C VAL A 66 1.88 4.89 -8.71
N ARG A 67 2.51 4.04 -9.55
CA ARG A 67 2.26 4.01 -11.00
C ARG A 67 0.79 3.73 -11.31
N PHE A 68 0.21 2.74 -10.62
CA PHE A 68 -1.21 2.41 -10.77
C PHE A 68 -2.11 3.54 -10.28
N GLY A 69 -1.82 4.17 -9.13
CA GLY A 69 -2.55 5.33 -8.63
C GLY A 69 -2.54 6.50 -9.62
N MET A 70 -1.38 6.80 -10.22
CA MET A 70 -1.27 7.83 -11.25
C MET A 70 -2.07 7.50 -12.51
N GLU A 71 -2.08 6.24 -12.96
CA GLU A 71 -2.94 5.80 -14.07
C GLU A 71 -4.41 6.08 -13.76
N LYS A 72 -4.90 5.72 -12.56
CA LYS A 72 -6.29 5.96 -12.16
C LYS A 72 -6.63 7.44 -12.04
N ALA A 73 -5.70 8.25 -11.57
CA ALA A 73 -5.87 9.70 -11.52
C ALA A 73 -5.96 10.33 -12.91
N ARG A 74 -5.08 9.91 -13.84
CA ARG A 74 -5.06 10.37 -15.25
C ARG A 74 -6.35 9.98 -15.99
N ASP A 75 -6.88 8.78 -15.71
CA ASP A 75 -8.15 8.29 -16.23
C ASP A 75 -9.39 8.91 -15.54
N LEU A 76 -9.22 9.82 -14.59
CA LEU A 76 -10.30 10.45 -13.80
C LEU A 76 -11.19 9.45 -13.04
N ARG A 77 -10.65 8.28 -12.67
CA ARG A 77 -11.40 7.24 -11.93
C ARG A 77 -11.45 7.55 -10.44
N GLY A 78 -12.38 8.42 -10.03
CA GLY A 78 -12.57 8.93 -8.66
C GLY A 78 -12.30 7.93 -7.54
N ILE A 79 -13.20 6.96 -7.34
CA ILE A 79 -13.12 5.98 -6.24
C ILE A 79 -11.81 5.18 -6.31
N SER A 80 -11.42 4.74 -7.52
CA SER A 80 -10.19 3.93 -7.65
C SER A 80 -8.94 4.73 -7.29
N SER A 81 -8.88 6.01 -7.66
CA SER A 81 -7.76 6.89 -7.34
C SER A 81 -7.70 7.21 -5.85
N GLU A 82 -8.85 7.43 -5.23
CA GLU A 82 -8.98 7.65 -3.79
C GLU A 82 -8.49 6.45 -2.99
N LEU A 83 -8.91 5.24 -3.35
CA LEU A 83 -8.42 4.02 -2.69
C LEU A 83 -6.91 3.88 -2.84
N MET A 84 -6.35 4.17 -4.03
CA MET A 84 -4.90 4.13 -4.24
C MET A 84 -4.15 5.22 -3.46
N PHE A 85 -4.76 6.39 -3.24
CA PHE A 85 -4.19 7.42 -2.37
C PHE A 85 -4.00 6.88 -0.95
N TYR A 86 -5.00 6.19 -0.40
CA TYR A 86 -4.88 5.57 0.92
C TYR A 86 -3.86 4.43 0.95
N VAL A 87 -3.79 3.58 -0.10
CA VAL A 87 -2.75 2.55 -0.21
C VAL A 87 -1.35 3.15 -0.16
N VAL A 88 -1.08 4.16 -0.99
CA VAL A 88 0.23 4.82 -1.06
C VAL A 88 0.58 5.50 0.27
N ARG A 89 -0.40 6.12 0.93
CA ARG A 89 -0.19 6.71 2.26
C ARG A 89 0.12 5.64 3.31
N SER A 90 -0.58 4.52 3.31
CA SER A 90 -0.34 3.40 4.22
C SER A 90 1.04 2.80 4.03
N TRP A 91 1.53 2.66 2.80
CA TRP A 91 2.90 2.25 2.53
C TRP A 91 3.95 3.26 3.02
N ASN A 92 3.73 4.56 2.82
CA ASN A 92 4.63 5.59 3.38
C ASN A 92 4.65 5.51 4.92
N LYS A 93 3.50 5.25 5.55
CA LYS A 93 3.40 5.00 7.00
C LYS A 93 4.13 3.73 7.45
N VAL A 94 4.18 2.68 6.62
CA VAL A 94 5.02 1.50 6.88
C VAL A 94 6.50 1.88 6.82
N LEU A 95 6.92 2.66 5.83
CA LEU A 95 8.32 3.04 5.63
C LEU A 95 8.85 3.99 6.71
N GLU A 96 8.02 4.91 7.21
CA GLU A 96 8.39 5.93 8.21
C GLU A 96 9.54 6.84 7.76
N GLU A 97 9.54 7.20 6.48
CA GLU A 97 10.57 8.07 5.89
C GLU A 97 10.02 9.44 5.47
N GLY A 98 8.83 9.80 5.92
CA GLY A 98 8.06 10.96 5.50
C GLY A 98 6.83 10.60 4.66
N LEU A 99 5.89 11.54 4.56
CA LEU A 99 4.60 11.43 3.85
C LEU A 99 3.54 10.53 4.53
N GLU A 100 3.79 10.03 5.74
CA GLU A 100 2.85 9.22 6.54
C GLU A 100 1.55 10.00 6.85
N ASP A 101 1.71 11.30 7.12
CA ASP A 101 0.62 12.22 7.45
C ASP A 101 0.15 13.06 6.26
N PHE A 102 0.54 12.69 5.03
CA PHE A 102 0.14 13.42 3.85
C PHE A 102 -1.38 13.35 3.66
N SER A 103 -2.04 14.51 3.70
CA SER A 103 -3.51 14.61 3.72
C SER A 103 -4.10 15.30 2.49
N ILE A 104 -3.26 15.86 1.63
CA ILE A 104 -3.71 16.62 0.45
C ILE A 104 -4.11 15.65 -0.67
N TYR A 105 -5.40 15.31 -0.74
CA TYR A 105 -5.92 14.45 -1.81
C TYR A 105 -6.02 15.12 -3.19
N GLY A 106 -6.03 16.46 -3.28
CA GLY A 106 -6.44 17.20 -4.49
C GLY A 106 -5.93 16.66 -5.84
N SER A 107 -6.70 16.83 -6.92
CA SER A 107 -6.41 16.23 -8.25
C SER A 107 -6.28 14.70 -8.20
N TYR A 108 -7.28 14.01 -7.64
CA TYR A 108 -7.37 12.54 -7.62
C TYR A 108 -6.16 11.84 -6.96
N GLY A 109 -5.53 12.45 -5.96
CA GLY A 109 -4.38 11.90 -5.22
C GLY A 109 -3.01 12.18 -5.84
N MET A 110 -2.96 12.85 -7.00
CA MET A 110 -1.72 13.15 -7.73
C MET A 110 -0.60 13.80 -6.89
N PRO A 111 -0.87 14.73 -5.96
CA PRO A 111 0.17 15.32 -5.12
C PRO A 111 0.95 14.27 -4.33
N LEU A 112 0.27 13.34 -3.66
CA LEU A 112 0.93 12.28 -2.89
C LEU A 112 1.74 11.37 -3.81
N PHE A 113 1.17 10.98 -4.96
CA PHE A 113 1.86 10.10 -5.91
C PHE A 113 3.17 10.74 -6.43
N ARG A 114 3.12 12.03 -6.78
CA ARG A 114 4.29 12.78 -7.26
C ARG A 114 5.35 12.97 -6.18
N GLU A 115 4.96 13.37 -4.97
CA GLU A 115 5.92 13.57 -3.88
C GLU A 115 6.56 12.25 -3.45
N THR A 116 5.79 11.15 -3.42
CA THR A 116 6.34 9.81 -3.13
C THR A 116 7.38 9.42 -4.18
N ALA A 117 7.07 9.60 -5.47
CA ALA A 117 7.98 9.26 -6.54
C ALA A 117 9.24 10.11 -6.58
N LYS A 118 9.09 11.42 -6.37
CA LYS A 118 10.20 12.35 -6.26
C LYS A 118 11.11 11.96 -5.09
N LYS A 119 10.54 11.57 -3.95
CA LYS A 119 11.31 11.14 -2.76
C LYS A 119 12.21 9.94 -3.06
N TYR A 120 11.75 8.99 -3.87
CA TYR A 120 12.50 7.77 -4.18
C TYR A 120 13.17 7.77 -5.56
N GLY A 121 13.10 8.89 -6.30
CA GLY A 121 13.76 9.04 -7.61
C GLY A 121 13.11 8.23 -8.74
N TRP A 122 11.81 7.95 -8.67
CA TRP A 122 11.09 7.20 -9.70
C TRP A 122 10.60 8.09 -10.83
N GLU A 123 10.90 7.71 -12.08
CA GLU A 123 10.36 8.35 -13.28
C GLU A 123 8.97 7.77 -13.62
N ILE A 124 7.91 8.58 -13.45
CA ILE A 124 6.48 8.19 -13.56
C ILE A 124 5.55 9.25 -14.19
#